data_AF-A0A176S0S4-F1
#
_entry.id   AF-A0A176S0S4-F1
#
_cell.length_a   1.000
_cell.length_b   1.000
_cell.length_c   1.000
_cell.angle_alpha   90.00
_cell.angle_beta   90.00
_cell.angle_gamma   90.00
#
_symmetry.space_group_name_H-M   'P 1'
#
loop_
_entity.id
_entity.type
_entity.pdbx_description
1 polymer ?
#
loop_
_entity_poly.entity_id
_entity_poly.type
_entity_poly.pdbx_seq_one_letter_code
_entity_poly.pdbx_strand_id
1 'polypeptide(L)'
;MDIELNNLNVFIGANGAGKSNLISFFELLNAIVNKQLSVFIPKNGFADSFLHYGRKHTDAIAARLEFGANGYRFTLEPTALNRFIFTD
;
A
#
# COMPACT_ATOMS: atom_id res chain seq x y z
N MET A 1 -4.40 8.19 -15.55
CA MET A 1 -2.97 8.31 -15.89
C MET A 1 -2.42 6.92 -15.82
N ASP A 2 -1.83 6.45 -16.91
CA ASP A 2 -1.32 5.08 -16.99
C ASP A 2 0.21 5.17 -17.02
N ILE A 3 0.86 4.29 -16.25
CA ILE A 3 2.32 4.20 -16.17
C ILE A 3 2.71 2.79 -16.59
N GLU A 4 3.47 2.69 -17.67
CA GLU A 4 4.05 1.42 -18.11
C GLU A 4 5.31 1.11 -17.29
N LEU A 5 5.34 -0.06 -16.65
CA LEU A 5 6.49 -0.52 -15.89
C LEU A 5 7.37 -1.42 -16.77
N ASN A 6 8.67 -1.11 -16.80
CA ASN A 6 9.70 -1.83 -17.53
C ASN A 6 10.58 -2.67 -16.58
N ASN A 7 11.54 -3.40 -17.13
CA ASN A 7 12.55 -4.13 -16.34
C ASN A 7 13.41 -3.21 -15.45
N LEU A 8 13.54 -1.94 -15.82
CA LEU A 8 14.18 -0.89 -15.03
C LEU A 8 13.33 0.38 -15.10
N ASN A 9 12.91 0.89 -13.94
CA ASN A 9 12.12 2.11 -13.82
C ASN A 9 12.87 3.12 -12.97
N VAL A 10 13.00 4.36 -13.47
CA VAL A 10 13.59 5.47 -12.71
C VAL A 10 12.51 6.53 -12.52
N PHE A 11 12.03 6.67 -11.29
CA PHE A 11 10.99 7.66 -10.96
C PHE A 11 11.63 9.00 -10.57
N ILE A 12 11.38 10.06 -11.35
CA ILE A 12 11.90 11.42 -11.13
C ILE A 12 10.73 12.38 -10.92
N GLY A 13 10.87 13.29 -9.94
CA GLY A 13 9.83 14.28 -9.64
C GLY A 13 10.12 15.04 -8.34
N ALA A 14 9.34 16.07 -8.06
CA ALA A 14 9.51 16.91 -6.86
C ALA A 14 9.43 16.12 -5.55
N ASN A 15 9.99 16.66 -4.47
CA ASN A 15 9.79 16.12 -3.13
C ASN A 15 8.29 16.14 -2.79
N GLY A 16 7.78 15.05 -2.25
CA GLY A 16 6.35 14.88 -1.98
C GLY A 16 5.51 14.44 -3.18
N ALA A 17 6.07 14.28 -4.39
CA ALA A 17 5.32 13.81 -5.57
C ALA A 17 4.86 12.33 -5.53
N GLY A 18 5.01 11.64 -4.39
CA GLY A 18 4.54 10.26 -4.21
C GLY A 18 5.51 9.14 -4.64
N LYS A 19 6.75 9.48 -5.03
CA LYS A 19 7.76 8.49 -5.47
C LYS A 19 7.99 7.37 -4.44
N SER A 20 8.24 7.73 -3.17
CA SER A 20 8.42 6.75 -2.10
C SER A 20 7.13 5.98 -1.77
N ASN A 21 5.96 6.62 -1.88
CA ASN A 21 4.67 5.95 -1.65
C ASN A 21 4.44 4.81 -2.66
N LEU A 22 4.83 5.02 -3.92
CA LEU A 22 4.75 3.97 -4.95
C LEU A 22 5.64 2.77 -4.61
N ILE A 23 6.87 3.01 -4.12
CA ILE A 23 7.77 1.92 -3.69
C ILE A 23 7.20 1.21 -2.46
N SER A 24 6.75 1.94 -1.45
CA SER A 24 6.16 1.37 -0.23
C SER A 24 4.88 0.57 -0.49
N PHE A 25 4.14 0.87 -1.56
CA PHE A 25 3.02 0.03 -2.00
C PHE A 25 3.47 -1.39 -2.37
N PHE A 26 4.58 -1.54 -3.10
CA PHE A 26 5.10 -2.87 -3.46
C PHE A 26 5.68 -3.61 -2.24
N GLU A 27 6.28 -2.90 -1.30
CA GLU A 27 6.73 -3.47 -0.02
C GLU A 27 5.54 -4.01 0.80
N LEU A 28 4.46 -3.23 0.88
CA LEU A 28 3.20 -3.65 1.51
C LEU A 28 2.60 -4.88 0.81
N LEU A 29 2.52 -4.86 -0.52
CA LEU A 29 2.02 -5.98 -1.31
C LEU A 29 2.84 -7.26 -1.05
N ASN A 30 4.17 -7.16 -1.03
CA ASN A 30 5.04 -8.29 -0.71
C ASN A 30 4.80 -8.82 0.72
N ALA A 31 4.61 -7.93 1.70
CA ALA A 31 4.28 -8.35 3.07
C ALA A 31 2.91 -9.06 3.14
N ILE A 32 1.91 -8.62 2.37
CA ILE A 32 0.61 -9.27 2.28
C ILE A 32 0.73 -10.66 1.69
N VAL A 33 1.39 -10.79 0.53
CA VAL A 33 1.59 -12.08 -0.17
C VAL A 33 2.33 -13.09 0.72
N ASN A 34 3.30 -12.63 1.51
CA ASN A 34 4.04 -13.47 2.45
C ASN A 34 3.31 -13.68 3.80
N LYS A 35 2.07 -13.23 3.96
CA LYS A 35 1.28 -13.32 5.21
C LYS A 35 1.95 -12.67 6.42
N GLN A 36 2.71 -11.60 6.18
CA GLN A 36 3.49 -10.87 7.17
C GLN A 36 2.89 -9.51 7.54
N LEU A 37 1.69 -9.17 7.07
CA LEU A 37 1.05 -7.86 7.30
C LEU A 37 1.01 -7.47 8.79
N SER A 38 0.65 -8.42 9.68
CA SER A 38 0.55 -8.18 11.12
C SER A 38 1.88 -7.81 11.79
N VAL A 39 3.02 -8.20 11.21
CA VAL A 39 4.36 -7.87 11.67
C VAL A 39 4.90 -6.63 10.94
N PHE A 40 4.60 -6.51 9.65
CA PHE A 40 5.06 -5.43 8.80
C PHE A 40 4.52 -4.07 9.25
N ILE A 41 3.22 -3.98 9.55
CA ILE A 41 2.58 -2.69 9.89
C ILE A 41 3.17 -2.07 11.17
N PRO A 42 3.30 -2.78 12.31
CA PRO A 42 3.92 -2.20 13.51
C PRO A 42 5.38 -1.78 13.32
N LYS A 43 6.14 -2.47 12.46
CA LYS A 43 7.54 -2.12 12.20
C LYS A 43 7.71 -0.87 11.33
N ASN A 44 6.68 -0.47 10.60
CA ASN A 44 6.73 0.61 9.63
C ASN A 44 5.83 1.82 10.01
N GLY A 45 5.61 2.03 11.32
CA GLY A 45 4.91 3.21 11.82
C GLY A 45 3.41 3.03 12.07
N PHE A 46 2.91 1.78 12.08
CA PHE A 46 1.52 1.41 12.33
C PHE A 46 0.52 1.92 11.27
N ALA A 47 -0.76 1.55 11.35
CA ALA A 47 -1.72 1.78 10.26
C ALA A 47 -1.87 3.27 9.85
N ASP A 48 -1.80 4.19 10.81
CA ASP A 48 -1.98 5.62 10.57
C ASP A 48 -0.90 6.22 9.65
N SER A 49 0.34 5.70 9.68
CA SER A 49 1.44 6.19 8.82
C SER A 49 1.25 5.87 7.34
N PHE A 50 0.41 4.87 7.02
CA PHE A 50 0.13 4.45 5.65
C PHE A 50 -1.05 5.18 5.03
N LEU A 51 -1.88 5.83 5.85
CA LEU A 51 -3.07 6.54 5.40
C LEU A 51 -2.74 7.99 5.03
N HIS A 52 -3.29 8.48 3.92
CA HIS A 52 -3.05 9.86 3.49
C HIS A 52 -3.68 10.83 4.51
N TYR A 53 -2.83 11.61 5.17
CA TYR A 53 -3.21 12.44 6.32
C TYR A 53 -3.84 11.65 7.50
N GLY A 54 -3.54 10.35 7.61
CA GLY A 54 -4.02 9.50 8.70
C GLY A 54 -5.51 9.17 8.62
N ARG A 55 -5.99 8.39 9.59
CA ARG A 55 -7.36 7.84 9.62
C ARG A 55 -8.49 8.85 9.76
N LYS A 56 -8.17 10.12 10.08
CA LYS A 56 -9.17 11.20 10.13
C LYS A 56 -9.58 11.68 8.73
N HIS A 57 -8.76 11.37 7.73
CA HIS A 57 -8.89 11.88 6.37
C HIS A 57 -8.99 10.77 5.33
N THR A 58 -8.41 9.59 5.61
CA THR A 58 -8.45 8.44 4.70
C THR A 58 -8.92 7.22 5.47
N ASP A 59 -10.04 6.64 5.02
CA ASP A 59 -10.69 5.52 5.72
C ASP A 59 -10.02 4.17 5.46
N ALA A 60 -9.46 3.97 4.27
CA ALA A 60 -8.90 2.68 3.87
C ALA A 60 -7.83 2.81 2.78
N ILE A 61 -7.05 1.74 2.61
CA ILE A 61 -6.22 1.51 1.43
C ILE A 61 -6.87 0.41 0.62
N ALA A 62 -7.24 0.71 -0.62
CA ALA A 62 -7.78 -0.27 -1.56
C ALA A 62 -6.83 -0.41 -2.75
N ALA A 63 -6.65 -1.64 -3.22
CA ALA A 63 -5.85 -1.92 -4.41
C ALA A 63 -6.48 -3.02 -5.25
N ARG A 64 -6.34 -2.87 -6.57
CA ARG A 64 -6.68 -3.88 -7.58
C ARG A 64 -5.49 -4.01 -8.52
N LEU A 65 -4.95 -5.21 -8.62
CA LEU A 65 -3.88 -5.57 -9.54
C LEU A 65 -4.45 -6.56 -10.55
N GLU A 66 -4.13 -6.36 -11.82
CA GLU A 66 -4.54 -7.22 -12.93
C GLU A 66 -3.31 -7.64 -13.73
N PHE A 67 -3.19 -8.94 -14.01
CA PHE A 67 -2.04 -9.51 -14.72
C PHE A 67 -2.49 -10.71 -15.55
N GLY A 68 -2.66 -10.49 -16.85
CA GLY A 68 -3.24 -11.48 -17.77
C GLY A 68 -4.68 -11.81 -17.38
N ALA A 69 -4.99 -13.10 -17.23
CA ALA A 69 -6.30 -13.58 -16.77
C ALA A 69 -6.45 -13.59 -15.23
N ASN A 70 -5.40 -13.23 -14.49
CA ASN A 70 -5.38 -13.25 -13.04
C ASN A 70 -5.48 -11.83 -12.48
N GLY A 71 -5.89 -11.73 -11.22
CA GLY A 71 -5.90 -10.48 -10.50
C GLY A 71 -5.83 -10.69 -8.99
N TYR A 72 -5.48 -9.62 -8.28
CA TYR A 72 -5.47 -9.56 -6.83
C TYR A 72 -6.13 -8.27 -6.37
N ARG A 73 -7.04 -8.36 -5.38
CA ARG A 73 -7.73 -7.21 -4.81
C ARG A 73 -7.70 -7.32 -3.29
N PHE A 74 -7.59 -6.18 -2.63
CA PHE A 74 -7.78 -6.09 -1.20
C PHE A 74 -8.23 -4.69 -0.79
N THR A 75 -8.88 -4.62 0.35
CA THR A 75 -9.12 -3.39 1.11
C THR A 75 -8.58 -3.57 2.53
N LEU A 76 -7.81 -2.59 3.01
CA LEU A 76 -7.26 -2.54 4.36
C LEU A 76 -7.84 -1.35 5.13
N GLU A 77 -8.52 -1.64 6.23
CA GLU A 77 -9.07 -0.63 7.14
C GLU A 77 -8.30 -0.55 8.46
N PRO A 78 -8.03 0.66 8.98
CA PRO A 78 -7.38 0.85 10.26
C PRO A 78 -8.33 0.48 11.40
N THR A 79 -7.82 -0.30 12.34
CA THR A 79 -8.51 -0.62 13.59
C THR A 79 -8.24 0.44 14.66
N ALA A 80 -9.04 0.41 15.73
CA ALA A 80 -8.78 1.20 16.94
C ALA A 80 -7.38 0.94 17.53
N LEU A 81 -6.80 -0.25 17.30
CA LEU A 81 -5.45 -0.63 17.76
C LEU A 81 -4.32 -0.20 16.81
N ASN A 82 -4.60 0.66 15.82
CA ASN A 82 -3.61 1.12 14.84
C ASN A 82 -2.97 -0.02 14.01
N ARG A 83 -3.77 -1.06 13.74
CA ARG A 83 -3.43 -2.18 12.84
C ARG A 83 -4.35 -2.14 11.62
N PHE A 84 -3.96 -2.80 10.54
CA PHE A 84 -4.87 -3.06 9.42
C PHE A 84 -5.56 -4.42 9.53
N ILE A 85 -6.78 -4.48 9.04
CA ILE A 85 -7.55 -5.70 8.78
C ILE A 85 -8.01 -5.70 7.32
N PHE A 86 -8.21 -6.89 6.76
CA PHE A 86 -8.84 -7.05 5.45
C PHE A 86 -10.35 -6.94 5.60
N THR A 87 -11.01 -6.18 4.73
CA THR A 87 -12.47 -5.94 4.76
C THR A 87 -13.20 -6.23 3.44
N ASP A 88 -12.47 -6.70 2.42
CA ASP A 88 -12.97 -7.18 1.12
C ASP A 88 -12.42 -8.58 0.84
#